data_AF-A0A2E2WFX3-F1
#
_entry.id   AF-A0A2E2WFX3-F1
#
_cell.length_a   1.000
_cell.length_b   1.000
_cell.length_c   1.000
_cell.angle_alpha   90.00
_cell.angle_beta   90.00
_cell.angle_gamma   90.00
#
_symmetry.space_group_name_H-M   'P 1'
#
loop_
_entity.id
_entity.type
_entity.pdbx_description
1 polymer ?
#
loop_
_entity_poly.entity_id
_entity_poly.type
_entity_poly.pdbx_seq_one_letter_code
_entity_poly.pdbx_strand_id
1 'polypeptide(L)'
;SEQDLKRMELAVTNAQLALKRSEQDLKRMELAVTNAELALKRSESDVAGAELAVENTKLTLKGSEQDLKRMELAVTNAQLVLKRSESDVVGAELAVENTKLTLKRSEQDLKRTTLSLENAQLQVQLAQKEVAIRKDALADRTIRAKLAGFVTSKLVETGEVIGSGAPLFELVNLDEVEIQVQVPEEDLAQVHDGQPVVFTTPSYPGREFSGKVKRIGLQADAQTNQFPVYVRAANPKLALRAGMTARLYLLTP
;
A
#
# COMPACT_ATOMS: atom_id res chain seq x y z
N SER A 1 105.64 -95.36 -71.91
CA SER A 1 104.80 -96.01 -72.94
C SER A 1 103.77 -95.00 -73.44
N GLU A 2 103.22 -95.15 -74.65
CA GLU A 2 102.17 -94.26 -75.19
C GLU A 2 100.92 -94.18 -74.27
N GLN A 3 100.72 -95.19 -73.42
CA GLN A 3 99.72 -95.23 -72.36
C GLN A 3 100.00 -94.27 -71.18
N ASP A 4 101.27 -93.97 -70.88
CA ASP A 4 101.64 -93.05 -69.78
C ASP A 4 101.40 -91.59 -70.18
N LEU A 5 101.65 -91.25 -71.46
CA LEU A 5 101.37 -89.92 -72.00
C LEU A 5 99.86 -89.64 -72.03
N LYS A 6 99.06 -90.62 -72.49
CA LYS A 6 97.58 -90.56 -72.44
C LYS A 6 97.03 -90.46 -71.01
N ARG A 7 97.64 -91.15 -70.04
CA ARG A 7 97.28 -91.03 -68.62
C ARG A 7 97.61 -89.64 -68.05
N MET A 8 98.73 -89.05 -68.45
CA MET A 8 99.08 -87.66 -68.09
C MET A 8 98.15 -86.65 -68.73
N GLU A 9 97.78 -86.79 -70.01
CA GLU A 9 96.79 -85.93 -70.66
C GLU A 9 95.41 -86.03 -69.99
N LEU A 10 94.97 -87.25 -69.66
CA LEU A 10 93.71 -87.45 -68.93
C LEU A 10 93.75 -86.84 -67.53
N ALA A 11 94.90 -86.92 -66.84
CA ALA A 11 95.12 -86.31 -65.53
C ALA A 11 95.11 -84.78 -65.59
N VAL A 12 95.76 -84.18 -66.60
CA VAL A 12 95.73 -82.73 -66.85
C VAL A 12 94.31 -82.27 -67.20
N THR A 13 93.60 -83.00 -68.05
CA THR A 13 92.21 -82.67 -68.43
C THR A 13 91.26 -82.77 -67.23
N ASN A 14 91.42 -83.80 -66.39
CA ASN A 14 90.67 -83.94 -65.14
C ASN A 14 91.01 -82.84 -64.12
N ALA A 15 92.28 -82.44 -64.01
CA ALA A 15 92.70 -81.32 -63.17
C ALA A 15 92.16 -79.97 -63.67
N GLN A 16 92.14 -79.75 -64.99
CA GLN A 16 91.51 -78.57 -65.61
C GLN A 16 89.99 -78.54 -65.40
N LEU A 17 89.32 -79.70 -65.50
CA LEU A 17 87.90 -79.82 -65.18
C LEU A 17 87.62 -79.57 -63.69
N ALA A 18 88.47 -80.05 -62.79
CA ALA A 18 88.38 -79.79 -61.36
C ALA A 18 88.61 -78.31 -61.03
N LEU A 19 89.60 -77.67 -61.67
CA LEU A 19 89.86 -76.23 -61.55
C LEU A 19 88.65 -75.42 -62.03
N LYS A 20 88.11 -75.75 -63.21
CA LYS A 20 86.93 -75.07 -63.78
C LYS A 20 85.69 -75.23 -62.89
N ARG A 21 85.50 -76.39 -62.25
CA ARG A 21 84.45 -76.60 -61.24
C ARG A 21 84.69 -75.75 -59.99
N SER A 22 85.92 -75.71 -59.49
CA SER A 22 86.29 -74.87 -58.34
C SER A 22 86.10 -73.38 -58.62
N GLU A 23 86.40 -72.90 -59.83
CA GLU A 23 86.15 -71.52 -60.28
C GLU A 23 84.64 -71.22 -60.34
N GLN A 24 83.83 -72.17 -60.81
CA GLN A 24 82.36 -72.04 -60.81
C GLN A 24 81.78 -72.03 -59.40
N ASP A 25 82.30 -72.85 -58.50
CA ASP A 25 81.87 -72.88 -57.09
C ASP A 25 82.29 -71.60 -56.35
N LEU A 26 83.50 -71.09 -56.59
CA LEU A 26 83.95 -69.80 -56.08
C LEU A 26 83.02 -68.68 -56.55
N LYS A 27 82.69 -68.64 -57.84
CA LYS A 27 81.78 -67.64 -58.41
C LYS A 27 80.35 -67.74 -57.86
N ARG A 28 79.87 -68.95 -57.56
CA ARG A 28 78.59 -69.17 -56.87
C ARG A 28 78.65 -68.69 -55.42
N MET A 29 79.75 -68.95 -54.71
CA MET A 29 79.97 -68.46 -53.35
C MET A 29 80.04 -66.93 -53.32
N GLU A 30 80.75 -66.29 -54.24
CA GLU A 30 80.79 -64.83 -54.39
C GLU A 30 79.38 -64.25 -54.58
N LEU A 31 78.58 -64.80 -55.51
CA LEU A 31 77.19 -64.39 -55.70
C LEU A 31 76.32 -64.61 -54.46
N ALA A 32 76.52 -65.71 -53.73
CA ALA A 32 75.80 -65.98 -52.49
C ALA A 32 76.15 -64.96 -51.40
N VAL A 33 77.43 -64.61 -51.24
CA VAL A 33 77.89 -63.56 -50.33
C VAL A 33 77.29 -62.21 -50.75
N THR A 34 77.36 -61.85 -52.03
CA THR A 34 76.81 -60.57 -52.53
C THR A 34 75.31 -60.47 -52.28
N ASN A 35 74.56 -61.57 -52.49
CA ASN A 35 73.13 -61.63 -52.19
C ASN A 35 72.84 -61.54 -50.69
N ALA A 36 73.67 -62.16 -49.84
CA ALA A 36 73.55 -62.06 -48.39
C ALA A 36 73.85 -60.64 -47.89
N GLU A 37 74.86 -59.96 -48.45
CA GLU A 37 75.17 -58.55 -48.16
C GLU A 37 74.01 -57.62 -48.57
N LEU A 38 73.41 -57.85 -49.74
CA LEU A 38 72.22 -57.10 -50.17
C LEU A 38 71.01 -57.36 -49.26
N ALA A 39 70.81 -58.60 -48.81
CA ALA A 39 69.76 -58.95 -47.87
C ALA A 39 69.98 -58.29 -46.50
N LEU A 40 71.22 -58.28 -46.01
CA LEU A 40 71.60 -57.59 -44.77
C LEU A 40 71.32 -56.08 -44.90
N LYS A 41 71.77 -55.45 -45.99
CA LYS A 41 71.55 -54.02 -46.23
C LYS A 41 70.06 -53.66 -46.34
N ARG A 42 69.23 -54.54 -46.90
CA ARG A 42 67.76 -54.38 -46.90
C ARG A 42 67.19 -54.48 -45.48
N SER A 43 67.60 -55.48 -44.71
CA SER A 43 67.19 -55.64 -43.31
C SER A 43 67.60 -54.44 -42.44
N GLU A 44 68.80 -53.90 -42.63
CA GLU A 44 69.26 -52.69 -41.93
C GLU A 44 68.38 -51.47 -42.27
N SER A 45 68.00 -51.32 -43.55
CA SER A 45 67.06 -50.28 -43.97
C SER A 45 65.65 -50.48 -43.39
N ASP A 46 65.18 -51.72 -43.30
CA ASP A 46 63.87 -52.04 -42.72
C ASP A 46 63.86 -51.75 -41.20
N VAL A 47 64.94 -52.10 -40.50
CA VAL A 47 65.12 -51.77 -39.07
C VAL A 47 65.15 -50.25 -38.88
N ALA A 48 65.93 -49.52 -39.67
CA ALA A 48 65.97 -48.06 -39.60
C ALA A 48 64.59 -47.42 -39.87
N GLY A 49 63.82 -47.97 -40.82
CA GLY A 49 62.44 -47.54 -41.08
C GLY A 49 61.51 -47.81 -39.90
N ALA A 50 61.62 -48.98 -39.27
CA ALA A 50 60.85 -49.33 -38.08
C ALA A 50 61.21 -48.46 -36.86
N GLU A 51 62.49 -48.16 -36.65
CA GLU A 51 62.97 -47.26 -35.59
C GLU A 51 62.39 -45.85 -35.75
N LEU A 52 62.41 -45.30 -36.96
CA LEU A 52 61.79 -44.00 -37.26
C LEU A 52 60.27 -44.02 -37.03
N ALA A 53 59.58 -45.12 -37.36
CA ALA A 53 58.16 -45.27 -37.07
C ALA A 53 57.87 -45.31 -35.56
N VAL A 54 58.70 -46.01 -34.78
CA VAL A 54 58.63 -46.03 -33.30
C VAL A 54 58.91 -44.64 -32.72
N GLU A 55 59.86 -43.89 -33.27
CA GLU A 55 60.14 -42.52 -32.80
C GLU A 55 58.99 -41.56 -33.11
N ASN A 56 58.42 -41.61 -34.32
CA ASN A 56 57.26 -40.80 -34.69
C ASN A 56 56.02 -41.10 -33.84
N THR A 57 55.77 -42.38 -33.52
CA THR A 57 54.65 -42.75 -32.62
C THR A 57 54.90 -42.29 -31.19
N LYS A 58 56.13 -42.36 -30.68
CA LYS A 58 56.49 -41.78 -29.37
C LYS A 58 56.26 -40.27 -29.31
N LEU A 59 56.64 -39.54 -30.36
CA LEU A 59 56.38 -38.10 -30.44
C LEU A 59 54.88 -37.79 -30.47
N THR A 60 54.10 -38.58 -31.21
CA THR A 60 52.63 -38.45 -31.28
C THR A 60 51.97 -38.74 -29.93
N LEU A 61 52.42 -39.79 -29.23
CA LEU A 61 51.96 -40.12 -27.88
C LEU A 61 52.27 -39.00 -26.89
N LYS A 62 53.50 -38.48 -26.91
CA LYS A 62 53.91 -37.34 -26.07
C LYS A 62 53.06 -36.09 -26.34
N GLY A 63 52.73 -35.82 -27.60
CA GLY A 63 51.81 -34.74 -27.96
C GLY A 63 50.41 -34.95 -27.37
N SER A 64 49.91 -36.19 -27.49
CA SER A 64 48.59 -36.58 -26.97
C SER A 64 48.51 -36.50 -25.43
N GLU A 65 49.57 -36.90 -24.73
CA GLU A 65 49.69 -36.75 -23.27
C GLU A 65 49.67 -35.28 -22.83
N GLN A 66 50.33 -34.39 -23.60
CA GLN A 66 50.29 -32.95 -23.34
C GLN A 66 48.90 -32.37 -23.56
N ASP A 67 48.19 -32.84 -24.59
CA ASP A 67 46.82 -32.40 -24.88
C ASP A 67 45.83 -32.90 -23.82
N LEU A 68 45.96 -34.14 -23.37
CA LEU A 68 45.19 -34.67 -22.24
C LEU A 68 45.39 -33.81 -21.00
N LYS A 69 46.65 -33.50 -20.66
CA LYS A 69 46.98 -32.65 -19.50
C LYS A 69 46.41 -31.23 -19.64
N ARG A 70 46.40 -30.66 -20.84
CA ARG A 70 45.75 -29.38 -21.11
C ARG A 70 44.23 -29.45 -20.94
N MET A 71 43.60 -30.53 -21.39
CA MET A 71 42.16 -30.76 -21.20
C MET A 71 41.80 -30.94 -19.72
N GLU A 72 42.57 -31.70 -18.96
CA GLU A 72 42.36 -31.86 -17.51
C GLU A 72 42.44 -30.52 -16.77
N LEU A 73 43.42 -29.67 -17.11
CA LEU A 73 43.53 -28.32 -16.57
C LEU A 73 42.34 -27.44 -16.98
N ALA A 74 41.88 -27.55 -18.22
CA ALA A 74 40.70 -26.81 -18.68
C ALA A 74 39.43 -27.22 -17.93
N VAL A 75 39.21 -28.52 -17.73
CA VAL A 75 38.09 -29.05 -16.94
C VAL A 75 38.17 -28.58 -15.49
N THR A 76 39.36 -28.66 -14.87
CA THR A 76 39.58 -28.20 -13.48
C THR A 76 39.27 -26.72 -13.35
N ASN A 77 39.74 -25.89 -14.29
CA ASN A 77 39.45 -24.46 -14.29
C ASN A 77 37.95 -24.17 -14.48
N ALA A 78 37.27 -24.90 -15.37
CA ALA A 78 35.83 -24.76 -15.58
C ALA A 78 35.04 -25.13 -14.31
N GLN A 79 35.43 -26.19 -13.60
CA GLN A 79 34.82 -26.58 -12.32
C GLN A 79 35.03 -25.51 -11.24
N LEU A 80 36.21 -24.89 -11.17
CA LEU A 80 36.47 -23.79 -10.23
C LEU A 80 35.62 -22.56 -10.54
N VAL A 81 35.45 -22.21 -11.82
CA VAL A 81 34.59 -21.11 -12.25
C VAL A 81 33.13 -21.41 -11.90
N LEU A 82 32.65 -22.63 -12.16
CA LEU A 82 31.30 -23.05 -11.80
C LEU A 82 31.06 -22.93 -10.30
N LYS A 83 31.97 -23.47 -9.47
CA LYS A 83 31.85 -23.41 -8.01
C LYS A 83 31.85 -21.97 -7.48
N ARG A 84 32.62 -21.07 -8.10
CA ARG A 84 32.59 -19.63 -7.76
C ARG A 84 31.24 -19.02 -8.13
N SER A 85 30.75 -19.28 -9.34
CA SER A 85 29.43 -18.81 -9.79
C SER A 85 28.30 -19.30 -8.89
N GLU A 86 28.33 -20.56 -8.45
CA GLU A 86 27.34 -21.11 -7.51
C GLU A 86 27.38 -20.36 -6.18
N SER A 87 28.58 -20.09 -5.65
CA SER A 87 28.76 -19.30 -4.43
C SER A 87 28.26 -17.86 -4.59
N ASP A 88 28.48 -17.24 -5.75
CA ASP A 88 28.03 -15.89 -6.05
C ASP A 88 26.49 -15.82 -6.12
N VAL A 89 25.85 -16.83 -6.72
CA VAL A 89 24.38 -16.95 -6.75
C VAL A 89 23.82 -17.08 -5.34
N VAL A 90 24.38 -17.96 -4.50
CA VAL A 90 23.95 -18.10 -3.10
C VAL A 90 24.14 -16.79 -2.33
N GLY A 91 25.26 -16.08 -2.56
CA GLY A 91 25.49 -14.76 -1.96
C GLY A 91 24.45 -13.72 -2.38
N ALA A 92 24.08 -13.70 -3.66
CA ALA A 92 23.05 -12.82 -4.19
C ALA A 92 21.66 -13.16 -3.65
N GLU A 93 21.31 -14.43 -3.54
CA GLU A 93 20.04 -14.89 -2.95
C GLU A 93 19.91 -14.46 -1.49
N LEU A 94 20.96 -14.65 -0.69
CA LEU A 94 21.00 -14.18 0.70
C LEU A 94 20.87 -12.65 0.80
N ALA A 95 21.49 -11.89 -0.11
CA ALA A 95 21.33 -10.44 -0.16
C ALA A 95 19.87 -10.03 -0.48
N VAL A 96 19.22 -10.73 -1.42
CA VAL A 96 17.80 -10.52 -1.74
C VAL A 96 16.90 -10.88 -0.54
N GLU A 97 17.19 -11.96 0.18
CA GLU A 97 16.42 -12.33 1.37
C GLU A 97 16.57 -11.30 2.50
N ASN A 98 17.80 -10.84 2.77
CA ASN A 98 18.07 -9.82 3.78
C ASN A 98 17.38 -8.48 3.46
N THR A 99 17.38 -8.07 2.19
CA THR A 99 16.67 -6.85 1.76
C THR A 99 15.15 -7.00 1.89
N LYS A 100 14.57 -8.16 1.56
CA LYS A 100 13.15 -8.46 1.80
C LYS A 100 12.79 -8.41 3.29
N LEU A 101 13.61 -8.98 4.16
CA LEU A 101 13.39 -8.92 5.62
C LEU A 101 13.47 -7.49 6.15
N THR A 102 14.41 -6.70 5.64
CA THR A 102 14.56 -5.28 6.00
C THR A 102 13.35 -4.47 5.55
N LEU A 103 12.87 -4.69 4.32
CA LEU A 103 11.65 -4.06 3.81
C LEU A 103 10.44 -4.39 4.68
N LYS A 104 10.25 -5.68 5.00
CA LYS A 104 9.14 -6.12 5.86
C LYS A 104 9.19 -5.47 7.26
N ARG A 105 10.37 -5.31 7.84
CA ARG A 105 10.54 -4.58 9.11
C ARG A 105 10.17 -3.10 8.96
N SER A 106 10.65 -2.45 7.91
CA SER A 106 10.31 -1.05 7.62
C SER A 106 8.81 -0.84 7.42
N GLU A 107 8.12 -1.76 6.74
CA GLU A 107 6.66 -1.71 6.57
C GLU A 107 5.92 -1.86 7.91
N GLN A 108 6.39 -2.74 8.78
CA GLN A 108 5.84 -2.90 10.13
C GLN A 108 6.05 -1.66 10.99
N ASP A 109 7.23 -1.04 10.91
CA ASP A 109 7.55 0.18 11.65
C ASP A 109 6.73 1.39 11.13
N LEU A 110 6.55 1.49 9.81
CA LEU A 110 5.63 2.47 9.22
C LEU A 110 4.20 2.25 9.72
N LYS A 111 3.70 1.02 9.70
CA LYS A 111 2.35 0.71 10.20
C LYS A 111 2.18 1.07 11.69
N ARG A 112 3.18 0.76 12.52
CA ARG A 112 3.19 1.14 13.94
C ARG A 112 3.16 2.66 14.13
N THR A 113 3.96 3.38 13.36
CA THR A 113 4.04 4.85 13.41
C THR A 113 2.72 5.48 12.98
N THR A 114 2.11 4.99 11.90
CA THR A 114 0.80 5.45 11.44
C THR A 114 -0.29 5.24 12.49
N LEU A 115 -0.36 4.05 13.11
CA LEU A 115 -1.30 3.78 14.20
C LEU A 115 -1.04 4.66 15.43
N SER A 116 0.23 4.92 15.77
CA SER A 116 0.58 5.83 16.85
C SER A 116 0.14 7.26 16.56
N LEU A 117 0.28 7.72 15.32
CA LEU A 117 -0.17 9.04 14.88
C LEU A 117 -1.69 9.16 14.94
N GLU A 118 -2.42 8.16 14.44
CA GLU A 118 -3.88 8.11 14.50
C GLU A 118 -4.39 8.15 15.96
N ASN A 119 -3.78 7.37 16.85
CA ASN A 119 -4.11 7.40 18.27
C ASN A 119 -3.85 8.78 18.90
N ALA A 120 -2.72 9.42 18.58
CA ALA A 120 -2.42 10.76 19.08
C ALA A 120 -3.43 11.80 18.56
N GLN A 121 -3.85 11.70 17.30
CA GLN A 121 -4.89 12.56 16.74
C GLN A 121 -6.25 12.36 17.44
N LEU A 122 -6.63 11.11 17.72
CA LEU A 122 -7.84 10.80 18.48
C LEU A 122 -7.77 11.39 19.91
N GLN A 123 -6.63 11.29 20.59
CA GLN A 123 -6.45 11.90 21.91
C GLN A 123 -6.60 13.42 21.87
N VAL A 124 -6.06 14.08 20.84
CA VAL A 124 -6.24 15.52 20.64
C VAL A 124 -7.71 15.86 20.42
N GLN A 125 -8.42 15.09 19.58
CA GLN A 125 -9.85 15.31 19.36
C GLN A 125 -10.67 15.13 20.64
N LEU A 126 -10.39 14.10 21.44
CA LEU A 126 -11.04 13.88 22.74
C LEU A 126 -10.78 15.05 23.70
N ALA A 127 -9.53 15.51 23.80
CA ALA A 127 -9.17 16.64 24.62
C ALA A 127 -9.87 17.94 24.17
N GLN A 128 -9.99 18.18 22.86
CA GLN A 128 -10.73 19.31 22.32
C GLN A 128 -12.22 19.24 22.65
N LYS A 129 -12.83 18.05 22.57
CA LYS A 129 -14.24 17.85 22.95
C LYS A 129 -14.45 18.08 24.44
N GLU A 130 -13.55 17.59 25.29
CA GLU A 130 -13.59 17.84 26.72
C GLU A 130 -13.48 19.35 27.00
N VAL A 131 -12.56 20.07 26.35
CA VAL A 131 -12.47 21.53 26.48
C VAL A 131 -13.77 22.22 26.05
N ALA A 132 -14.42 21.78 24.98
CA ALA A 132 -15.70 22.33 24.55
C ALA A 132 -16.80 22.12 25.60
N ILE A 133 -16.94 20.89 26.13
CA ILE A 133 -17.90 20.58 27.20
C ILE A 133 -17.65 21.44 28.43
N ARG A 134 -16.38 21.64 28.82
CA ARG A 134 -16.02 22.49 29.98
C ARG A 134 -16.30 23.97 29.72
N LYS A 135 -16.13 24.45 28.49
CA LYS A 135 -16.49 25.81 28.10
C LYS A 135 -18.00 26.04 28.15
N ASP A 136 -18.79 25.08 27.66
CA ASP A 136 -20.25 25.16 27.71
C ASP A 136 -20.73 25.13 29.17
N ALA A 137 -20.19 24.23 30.00
CA ALA A 137 -20.49 24.21 31.44
C ALA A 137 -20.08 25.50 32.18
N LEU A 138 -19.03 26.19 31.69
CA LEU A 138 -18.64 27.50 32.22
C LEU A 138 -19.61 28.60 31.78
N ALA A 139 -20.06 28.56 30.52
CA ALA A 139 -21.05 29.50 29.98
C ALA A 139 -22.40 29.35 30.69
N ASP A 140 -22.82 28.12 30.98
CA ASP A 140 -24.06 27.80 31.71
C ASP A 140 -24.11 28.36 33.13
N ARG A 141 -22.96 28.76 33.71
CA ARG A 141 -22.93 29.48 35.00
C ARG A 141 -23.55 30.87 34.94
N THR A 142 -23.65 31.46 33.74
CA THR A 142 -24.25 32.77 33.53
C THR A 142 -25.48 32.63 32.66
N ILE A 143 -26.65 32.57 33.30
CA ILE A 143 -27.93 32.44 32.60
C ILE A 143 -28.36 33.81 32.08
N ARG A 144 -28.54 33.91 30.76
CA ARG A 144 -28.97 35.15 30.08
C ARG A 144 -30.32 34.95 29.43
N ALA A 145 -31.19 35.95 29.53
CA ALA A 145 -32.46 35.96 28.82
C ALA A 145 -32.21 36.06 27.31
N LYS A 146 -32.93 35.25 26.51
CA LYS A 146 -32.88 35.29 25.04
C LYS A 146 -33.72 36.41 24.42
N LEU A 147 -34.53 37.09 25.24
CA LEU A 147 -35.46 38.14 24.85
C LEU A 147 -35.49 39.24 25.90
N ALA A 148 -35.75 40.47 25.46
CA ALA A 148 -35.99 41.60 26.35
C ALA A 148 -37.39 41.51 26.97
N GLY A 149 -37.51 41.84 28.25
CA GLY A 149 -38.76 41.78 28.99
C GLY A 149 -38.55 42.10 30.47
N PHE A 150 -39.62 41.96 31.24
CA PHE A 150 -39.65 42.17 32.68
C PHE A 150 -39.66 40.83 33.41
N VAL A 151 -38.84 40.68 34.46
CA VAL A 151 -38.89 39.52 35.34
C VAL A 151 -40.13 39.65 36.23
N THR A 152 -41.09 38.74 36.08
CA THR A 152 -42.34 38.74 36.86
C THR A 152 -42.22 37.92 38.13
N SER A 153 -41.49 36.81 38.05
CA SER A 153 -41.31 35.87 39.15
C SER A 153 -39.85 35.42 39.20
N LYS A 154 -39.29 35.38 40.41
CA LYS A 154 -38.02 34.73 40.72
C LYS A 154 -38.37 33.44 41.48
N LEU A 155 -38.07 32.28 40.90
CA LEU A 155 -38.49 30.97 41.38
C LEU A 155 -37.43 30.25 42.22
N VAL A 156 -36.26 30.85 42.39
CA VAL A 156 -35.10 30.26 43.07
C VAL A 156 -34.39 31.30 43.92
N GLU A 157 -33.84 30.91 45.08
CA GLU A 157 -33.13 31.83 45.96
C GLU A 157 -31.60 31.72 45.89
N THR A 158 -30.92 32.76 46.36
CA THR A 158 -29.46 32.77 46.43
C THR A 158 -28.97 31.70 47.41
N GLY A 159 -28.14 30.78 46.94
CA GLY A 159 -27.64 29.65 47.73
C GLY A 159 -28.45 28.36 47.56
N GLU A 160 -29.57 28.42 46.83
CA GLU A 160 -30.38 27.25 46.51
C GLU A 160 -29.70 26.38 45.42
N VAL A 161 -29.75 25.06 45.59
CA VAL A 161 -29.21 24.09 44.63
C VAL A 161 -30.30 23.72 43.64
N ILE A 162 -30.06 24.01 42.37
CA ILE A 162 -31.02 23.77 41.28
C ILE A 162 -30.60 22.58 40.41
N GLY A 163 -31.60 21.80 39.97
CA GLY A 163 -31.40 20.75 38.97
C GLY A 163 -31.29 21.33 37.56
N SER A 164 -30.69 20.55 36.64
CA SER A 164 -30.70 20.91 35.22
C SER A 164 -32.12 21.01 34.69
N GLY A 165 -32.42 22.09 33.97
CA GLY A 165 -33.74 22.35 33.41
C GLY A 165 -34.76 22.97 34.37
N ALA A 166 -34.40 23.22 35.63
CA ALA A 166 -35.29 23.89 36.57
C ALA A 166 -35.58 25.35 36.11
N PRO A 167 -36.83 25.79 36.10
CA PRO A 167 -37.18 27.17 35.78
C PRO A 167 -36.70 28.11 36.89
N LEU A 168 -36.01 29.19 36.52
CA LEU A 168 -35.42 30.13 37.50
C LEU A 168 -36.15 31.48 37.54
N PHE A 169 -36.55 31.97 36.37
CA PHE A 169 -37.19 33.26 36.21
C PHE A 169 -38.32 33.14 35.19
N GLU A 170 -39.41 33.84 35.46
CA GLU A 170 -40.45 34.09 34.49
C GLU A 170 -40.23 35.48 33.90
N LEU A 171 -40.22 35.56 32.58
CA LEU A 171 -40.09 36.82 31.86
C LEU A 171 -41.33 37.07 31.03
N VAL A 172 -41.83 38.30 31.09
CA VAL A 172 -42.92 38.78 30.24
C VAL A 172 -42.40 39.93 29.40
N ASN A 173 -42.52 39.80 28.08
CA ASN A 173 -42.38 40.94 27.19
C ASN A 173 -43.71 41.72 27.18
N LEU A 174 -43.63 43.00 27.52
CA LEU A 174 -44.79 43.90 27.61
C LEU A 174 -44.79 44.97 26.51
N ASP A 175 -43.92 44.85 25.50
CA ASP A 175 -43.86 45.80 24.38
C ASP A 175 -45.19 45.81 23.59
N GLU A 176 -45.85 44.65 23.56
CA GLU A 176 -47.17 44.46 22.99
C GLU A 176 -48.01 43.59 23.92
N VAL A 177 -49.30 43.91 24.03
CA VAL A 177 -50.27 43.14 24.81
C VAL A 177 -51.26 42.46 23.88
N GLU A 178 -51.67 41.24 24.25
CA GLU A 178 -52.73 40.51 23.58
C GLU A 178 -53.95 40.49 24.50
N ILE A 179 -55.09 40.94 23.96
CA ILE A 179 -56.37 41.03 24.65
C ILE A 179 -57.27 39.96 24.05
N GLN A 180 -57.71 39.02 24.87
CA GLN A 180 -58.67 37.99 24.48
C GLN A 180 -60.09 38.46 24.81
N VAL A 181 -60.97 38.45 23.83
CA VAL A 181 -62.40 38.74 23.99
C VAL A 181 -63.20 37.55 23.46
N GLN A 182 -64.31 37.23 24.12
CA GLN A 182 -65.22 36.19 23.68
C GLN A 182 -66.35 36.84 22.88
N VAL A 183 -66.59 36.35 21.66
CA VAL A 183 -67.57 36.90 20.72
C VAL A 183 -68.62 35.83 20.38
N PRO A 184 -69.93 36.11 20.53
CA PRO A 184 -70.99 35.23 20.08
C PRO A 184 -70.91 34.88 18.59
N GLU A 185 -71.39 33.70 18.20
CA GLU A 185 -71.39 33.26 16.80
C GLU A 185 -72.14 34.23 15.87
N GLU A 186 -73.24 34.81 16.35
CA GLU A 186 -74.07 35.79 15.62
C GLU A 186 -73.30 37.05 15.20
N ASP A 187 -72.32 37.47 16.00
CA ASP A 187 -71.51 38.67 15.77
C ASP A 187 -70.17 38.33 15.08
N LEU A 188 -69.80 37.05 14.99
CA LEU A 188 -68.53 36.60 14.43
C LEU A 188 -68.37 37.01 12.97
N ALA A 189 -69.46 37.04 12.19
CA ALA A 189 -69.47 37.46 10.80
C ALA A 189 -69.06 38.92 10.59
N GLN A 190 -69.16 39.76 11.64
CA GLN A 190 -68.79 41.17 11.59
C GLN A 190 -67.32 41.42 11.96
N VAL A 191 -66.65 40.43 12.55
CA VAL A 191 -65.26 40.52 13.01
C VAL A 191 -64.32 39.96 11.95
N HIS A 192 -63.35 40.77 11.53
CA HIS A 192 -62.39 40.39 10.50
C HIS A 192 -60.96 40.47 11.03
N ASP A 193 -60.07 39.63 10.48
CA ASP A 193 -58.64 39.73 10.79
C ASP A 193 -58.07 41.09 10.34
N GLY A 194 -57.20 41.68 11.15
CA GLY A 194 -56.63 43.00 10.92
C GLY A 194 -57.55 44.20 11.23
N GLN A 195 -58.81 43.97 11.62
CA GLN A 195 -59.77 45.05 11.91
C GLN A 195 -59.28 45.94 13.08
N PRO A 196 -59.36 47.27 12.95
CA PRO A 196 -58.95 48.18 14.01
C PRO A 196 -59.96 48.16 15.17
N VAL A 197 -59.44 48.17 16.39
CA VAL A 197 -60.21 48.12 17.62
C VAL A 197 -59.77 49.25 18.53
N VAL A 198 -60.72 49.92 19.18
CA VAL A 198 -60.45 50.84 20.28
C VAL A 198 -60.86 50.19 21.58
N PHE A 199 -60.06 50.31 22.63
CA PHE A 199 -60.41 49.78 23.93
C PHE A 199 -60.08 50.75 25.06
N THR A 200 -60.85 50.64 26.14
CA THR A 200 -60.63 51.37 27.38
C THR A 200 -60.40 50.38 28.51
N THR A 201 -59.64 50.77 29.52
CA THR A 201 -59.43 49.97 30.73
C THR A 201 -59.76 50.81 31.96
N PRO A 202 -60.44 50.24 32.98
CA PRO A 202 -60.75 50.96 34.21
C PRO A 202 -59.51 51.54 34.92
N SER A 203 -58.34 50.92 34.72
CA SER A 203 -57.07 51.38 35.30
C SER A 203 -56.59 52.73 34.75
N TYR A 204 -57.12 53.16 33.60
CA TYR A 204 -56.85 54.48 33.00
C TYR A 204 -58.17 55.12 32.51
N PRO A 205 -59.00 55.65 33.42
CA PRO A 205 -60.27 56.26 33.05
C PRO A 205 -60.09 57.41 32.04
N GLY A 206 -60.94 57.44 31.02
CA GLY A 206 -60.92 58.48 29.98
C GLY A 206 -59.78 58.35 28.94
N ARG A 207 -58.96 57.30 29.02
CA ARG A 207 -57.91 57.03 28.03
C ARG A 207 -58.31 55.88 27.11
N GLU A 208 -58.25 56.15 25.81
CA GLU A 208 -58.46 55.15 24.77
C GLU A 208 -57.11 54.60 24.27
N PHE A 209 -57.12 53.31 23.96
CA PHE A 209 -56.00 52.61 23.37
C PHE A 209 -56.46 51.97 22.06
N SER A 210 -55.55 51.88 21.09
CA SER A 210 -55.83 51.28 19.79
C SER A 210 -55.12 49.94 19.64
N GLY A 211 -55.80 48.98 19.04
CA GLY A 211 -55.27 47.67 18.70
C GLY A 211 -55.83 47.18 17.36
N LYS A 212 -55.43 45.97 16.98
CA LYS A 212 -55.95 45.29 15.78
C LYS A 212 -56.27 43.85 16.11
N VAL A 213 -57.34 43.32 15.51
CA VAL A 213 -57.60 41.87 15.53
C VAL A 213 -56.41 41.17 14.88
N LYS A 214 -55.82 40.21 15.59
CA LYS A 214 -54.65 39.44 15.16
C LYS A 214 -55.05 38.03 14.70
N ARG A 215 -56.06 37.46 15.36
CA ARG A 215 -56.65 36.17 14.99
C ARG A 215 -58.02 35.99 15.63
N ILE A 216 -58.83 35.20 14.95
CA ILE A 216 -60.12 34.70 15.42
C ILE A 216 -59.94 33.19 15.70
N GLY A 217 -60.40 32.72 16.86
CA GLY A 217 -60.34 31.31 17.23
C GLY A 217 -61.19 30.45 16.30
N LEU A 218 -60.68 29.27 15.95
CA LEU A 218 -61.37 28.35 15.04
C LEU A 218 -62.45 27.50 15.73
N GLN A 219 -62.50 27.53 17.06
CA GLN A 219 -63.41 26.73 17.88
C GLN A 219 -64.05 27.63 18.93
N ALA A 220 -65.34 27.42 19.18
CA ALA A 220 -66.04 28.03 20.28
C ALA A 220 -65.56 27.44 21.61
N ASP A 221 -65.51 28.28 22.64
CA ASP A 221 -65.26 27.87 24.01
C ASP A 221 -66.44 27.04 24.53
N ALA A 222 -66.15 25.83 25.03
CA ALA A 222 -67.17 24.84 25.39
C ALA A 222 -68.06 25.25 26.59
N GLN A 223 -67.67 26.25 27.38
CA GLN A 223 -68.46 26.73 28.51
C GLN A 223 -69.35 27.91 28.13
N THR A 224 -68.86 28.78 27.23
CA THR A 224 -69.53 30.04 26.89
C THR A 224 -70.24 30.00 25.53
N ASN A 225 -69.97 28.99 24.69
CA ASN A 225 -70.40 28.91 23.29
C ASN A 225 -70.03 30.17 22.47
N GLN A 226 -68.92 30.80 22.83
CA GLN A 226 -68.41 32.01 22.17
C GLN A 226 -67.03 31.73 21.56
N PHE A 227 -66.71 32.45 20.49
CA PHE A 227 -65.44 32.33 19.79
C PHE A 227 -64.42 33.31 20.38
N PRO A 228 -63.22 32.84 20.77
CA PRO A 228 -62.19 33.72 21.30
C PRO A 228 -61.51 34.50 20.18
N VAL A 229 -61.59 35.83 20.23
CA VAL A 229 -60.90 36.76 19.34
C VAL A 229 -59.73 37.39 20.08
N TYR A 230 -58.57 37.43 19.43
CA TYR A 230 -57.33 37.95 20.00
C TYR A 230 -56.96 39.27 19.33
N VAL A 231 -56.90 40.34 20.12
CA VAL A 231 -56.56 41.69 19.68
C VAL A 231 -55.16 42.04 20.18
N ARG A 232 -54.28 42.47 19.28
CA ARG A 232 -52.92 42.93 19.61
C ARG A 232 -52.89 44.44 19.71
N ALA A 233 -52.29 44.96 20.78
CA ALA A 233 -52.08 46.40 20.96
C ALA A 233 -50.63 46.70 21.34
N ALA A 234 -50.04 47.71 20.72
CA ALA A 234 -48.76 48.23 21.14
C ALA A 234 -48.90 48.86 22.53
N ASN A 235 -47.92 48.67 23.40
CA ASN A 235 -47.94 49.17 24.77
C ASN A 235 -46.81 50.18 25.02
N PRO A 236 -46.79 51.31 24.28
CA PRO A 236 -45.77 52.33 24.47
C PRO A 236 -45.86 52.87 25.90
N LYS A 237 -44.69 52.98 26.55
CA LYS A 237 -44.54 53.38 27.97
C LYS A 237 -45.04 52.34 29.00
N LEU A 238 -45.32 51.10 28.59
CA LEU A 238 -45.61 49.97 29.48
C LEU A 238 -46.81 50.22 30.43
N ALA A 239 -47.81 50.96 29.94
CA ALA A 239 -48.97 51.36 30.73
C ALA A 239 -49.91 50.17 30.99
N LEU A 240 -50.09 49.29 30.01
CA LEU A 240 -50.96 48.12 30.08
C LEU A 240 -50.19 46.94 30.68
N ARG A 241 -50.85 46.18 31.57
CA ARG A 241 -50.27 45.00 32.23
C ARG A 241 -51.15 43.78 32.02
N ALA A 242 -50.53 42.60 32.07
CA ALA A 242 -51.24 41.33 32.06
C ALA A 242 -52.22 41.25 33.24
N GLY A 243 -53.42 40.69 33.00
CA GLY A 243 -54.49 40.59 34.00
C GLY A 243 -55.42 41.81 34.11
N MET A 244 -55.13 42.92 33.43
CA MET A 244 -56.07 44.05 33.34
C MET A 244 -57.30 43.68 32.50
N THR A 245 -58.46 44.19 32.91
CA THR A 245 -59.68 44.10 32.10
C THR A 245 -59.75 45.28 31.12
N ALA A 246 -60.32 45.02 29.95
CA ALA A 246 -60.54 46.02 28.92
C ALA A 246 -61.96 45.87 28.36
N ARG A 247 -62.56 47.00 27.97
CA ARG A 247 -63.78 47.05 27.16
C ARG A 247 -63.39 47.43 25.75
N LEU A 248 -63.73 46.57 24.80
CA LEU A 248 -63.39 46.73 23.39
C LEU A 248 -64.58 47.29 22.64
N TYR A 249 -64.29 48.20 21.72
CA TYR A 249 -65.21 48.78 20.76
C TYR A 249 -64.66 48.46 19.37
N LEU A 250 -65.35 47.56 18.67
CA LEU A 250 -65.06 47.26 17.27
C LEU A 250 -65.45 48.47 16.44
N LEU A 251 -64.50 48.98 15.65
CA LEU A 251 -64.82 49.99 14.66
C LEU A 251 -65.45 49.27 13.47
N THR A 252 -66.76 49.38 13.34
CA THR A 252 -67.49 49.00 12.12
C THR A 252 -67.20 50.03 11.03
N PRO A 253 -66.96 49.60 9.77
CA PRO A 253 -66.84 50.51 8.64
C PRO A 253 -68.13 51.28 8.37
#